data_AF-A0A316NT28-F1
#
_entry.id   AF-A0A316NT28-F1
#
_cell.length_a   1.000
_cell.length_b   1.000
_cell.length_c   1.000
_cell.angle_alpha   90.00
_cell.angle_beta   90.00
_cell.angle_gamma   90.00
#
_symmetry.space_group_name_H-M   'P 1'
#
loop_
_entity.id
_entity.type
_entity.pdbx_description
1 polymer ?
#
loop_
_entity_poly.entity_id
_entity_poly.type
_entity_poly.pdbx_seq_one_letter_code
_entity_poly.pdbx_strand_id
1 'polypeptide(L)'
;MFIDIDCNQMKKYNQNAYGDYFVSKRYPDEARLIAVLSDGLGSGIKANILSCMTATMLLQFIENGQIPIRKAAEIIMNSLPVCKVRRISYSTFSAIDCDDYGNAKIVEEGNPEFIWIRDNEVMTPEYETIQSKTFKNRKMRVYKLKLKLGDRLIFCSDGVTQAGLGGGRLKLGLRREGLIVLLQDKLREHPQISSSELSQYIVNQARNIETDRNPKDDISACVLYFREPRESLIFTGPPYHQQKDAEYAKMFDNFKGKKAICGGTTANLISRELDRPITMDTTISIGKLPACSFMDGVDLVTEGILTLTKTLEYLEAGTSDIDNAAGKLVKFLLDSDCINFMVGAKLNQAHYDPALPIEIEIRKNIIKKISKVLQDKYFKKVNIQYM
;
A
#
# COMPACT_ATOMS: atom_id res chain seq x y z
N MET A 1 -1.68 14.08 -7.97
CA MET A 1 -1.02 13.72 -6.69
C MET A 1 -0.97 12.21 -6.58
N PHE A 2 -0.03 11.64 -5.83
CA PHE A 2 -0.05 10.20 -5.52
C PHE A 2 -0.75 9.99 -4.18
N ILE A 3 -1.61 8.97 -4.14
CA ILE A 3 -2.34 8.57 -2.94
C ILE A 3 -1.65 7.34 -2.38
N ASP A 4 -0.72 7.53 -1.45
CA ASP A 4 -0.11 6.44 -0.70
C ASP A 4 -1.16 5.89 0.27
N ILE A 5 -1.36 4.57 0.31
CA ILE A 5 -2.35 3.93 1.17
C ILE A 5 -1.78 2.63 1.71
N ASP A 6 -2.00 2.38 3.00
CA ASP A 6 -1.79 1.06 3.58
C ASP A 6 -2.70 0.85 4.79
N CYS A 7 -2.91 -0.40 5.15
CA CYS A 7 -3.68 -0.81 6.31
C CYS A 7 -2.97 -1.94 7.05
N ASN A 8 -2.70 -1.72 8.34
CA ASN A 8 -2.23 -2.78 9.22
C ASN A 8 -3.36 -3.22 10.14
N GLN A 9 -3.39 -4.52 10.40
CA GLN A 9 -4.40 -5.16 11.23
C GLN A 9 -3.74 -6.11 12.22
N MET A 10 -4.29 -6.20 13.43
CA MET A 10 -3.96 -7.20 14.44
C MET A 10 -5.24 -7.84 14.93
N LYS A 11 -5.30 -9.17 14.88
CA LYS A 11 -6.45 -9.90 15.39
C LYS A 11 -6.51 -9.87 16.91
N LYS A 12 -7.71 -9.98 17.46
CA LYS A 12 -7.92 -10.18 18.89
C LYS A 12 -7.13 -11.39 19.41
N TYR A 13 -6.60 -11.26 20.62
CA TYR A 13 -5.91 -12.37 21.30
C TYR A 13 -6.83 -13.60 21.45
N ASN A 14 -6.25 -14.80 21.26
CA ASN A 14 -6.97 -16.08 21.23
C ASN A 14 -8.04 -16.22 20.13
N GLN A 15 -8.03 -15.39 19.09
CA GLN A 15 -8.85 -15.62 17.89
C GLN A 15 -8.04 -16.22 16.73
N ASN A 16 -8.72 -17.02 15.92
CA ASN A 16 -8.12 -17.70 14.77
C ASN A 16 -8.17 -16.88 13.48
N ALA A 17 -8.98 -15.82 13.43
CA ALA A 17 -9.15 -14.95 12.27
C ALA A 17 -9.32 -13.49 12.71
N TYR A 18 -9.02 -12.55 11.81
CA TYR A 18 -9.29 -11.13 11.98
C TYR A 18 -10.80 -10.87 11.88
N GLY A 19 -11.41 -10.22 12.87
CA GLY A 19 -12.80 -9.77 12.78
C GLY A 19 -13.00 -8.64 11.78
N ASP A 20 -11.97 -7.83 11.57
CA ASP A 20 -11.94 -6.72 10.64
C ASP A 20 -11.44 -7.13 9.26
N TYR A 21 -11.87 -6.41 8.23
CA TYR A 21 -11.45 -6.62 6.85
C TYR A 21 -11.21 -5.30 6.13
N PHE A 22 -10.07 -5.21 5.46
CA PHE A 22 -9.71 -4.07 4.62
C PHE A 22 -9.56 -4.51 3.17
N VAL A 23 -10.05 -3.68 2.25
CA VAL A 23 -9.82 -3.85 0.81
C VAL A 23 -9.65 -2.49 0.15
N SER A 24 -8.71 -2.41 -0.78
CA SER A 24 -8.55 -1.24 -1.64
C SER A 24 -8.23 -1.64 -3.07
N LYS A 25 -8.66 -0.80 -4.02
CA LYS A 25 -8.42 -0.99 -5.44
C LYS A 25 -8.10 0.34 -6.10
N ARG A 26 -7.03 0.34 -6.90
CA ARG A 26 -6.61 1.49 -7.70
C ARG A 26 -6.99 1.26 -9.16
N TYR A 27 -7.49 2.30 -9.81
CA TYR A 27 -7.83 2.36 -11.22
C TYR A 27 -6.92 3.38 -11.89
N PRO A 28 -5.74 2.96 -12.40
CA PRO A 28 -4.76 3.89 -12.96
C PRO A 28 -5.31 4.73 -14.13
N ASP A 29 -6.15 4.13 -14.98
CA ASP A 29 -6.72 4.79 -16.16
C ASP A 29 -7.75 5.88 -15.79
N GLU A 30 -8.42 5.71 -14.64
CA GLU A 30 -9.39 6.68 -14.11
C GLU A 30 -8.76 7.66 -13.10
N ALA A 31 -7.47 7.50 -12.79
CA ALA A 31 -6.78 8.22 -11.72
C ALA A 31 -7.54 8.17 -10.38
N ARG A 32 -8.12 6.99 -10.06
CA ARG A 32 -9.08 6.79 -8.98
C ARG A 32 -8.62 5.69 -8.02
N LEU A 33 -8.93 5.85 -6.73
CA LEU A 33 -8.67 4.89 -5.68
C LEU A 33 -9.90 4.74 -4.78
N ILE A 34 -10.33 3.49 -4.57
CA ILE A 34 -11.40 3.13 -3.65
C ILE A 34 -10.79 2.30 -2.52
N ALA A 35 -11.14 2.59 -1.28
CA ALA A 35 -10.75 1.78 -0.13
C ALA A 35 -11.90 1.65 0.87
N VAL A 36 -11.99 0.49 1.50
CA VAL A 36 -13.03 0.17 2.49
C VAL A 36 -12.39 -0.56 3.67
N LEU A 37 -12.60 -0.04 4.87
CA LEU A 37 -12.30 -0.71 6.14
C LEU A 37 -13.62 -1.08 6.81
N SER A 38 -13.81 -2.35 7.09
CA SER A 38 -15.03 -2.87 7.72
C SER A 38 -14.70 -3.64 8.98
N ASP A 39 -15.44 -3.37 10.05
CA ASP A 39 -15.31 -4.04 11.34
C ASP A 39 -16.56 -4.91 11.55
N GLY A 40 -16.31 -6.20 11.78
CA GLY A 40 -17.35 -7.22 11.86
C GLY A 40 -17.78 -7.41 13.30
N LEU A 41 -19.08 -7.53 13.56
CA LEU A 41 -19.58 -7.61 14.92
C LEU A 41 -18.92 -8.74 15.76
N GLY A 42 -18.15 -8.35 16.76
CA GLY A 42 -17.43 -9.26 17.65
C GLY A 42 -16.03 -9.52 17.12
N SER A 43 -15.58 -10.78 17.13
CA SER A 43 -14.23 -11.13 16.67
C SER A 43 -14.21 -12.54 16.08
N GLY A 44 -13.14 -12.89 15.37
CA GLY A 44 -12.94 -14.22 14.81
C GLY A 44 -13.75 -14.47 13.53
N ILE A 45 -13.99 -15.75 13.20
CA ILE A 45 -14.48 -16.16 11.86
C ILE A 45 -15.82 -15.51 11.49
N LYS A 46 -16.75 -15.39 12.45
CA LYS A 46 -18.07 -14.80 12.17
C LYS A 46 -17.97 -13.32 11.84
N ALA A 47 -17.16 -12.58 12.59
CA ALA A 47 -16.88 -11.18 12.34
C ALA A 47 -16.20 -11.02 10.96
N ASN A 48 -15.19 -11.86 10.67
CA ASN A 48 -14.48 -11.86 9.41
C ASN A 48 -15.41 -12.01 8.18
N ILE A 49 -16.35 -12.95 8.22
CA ILE A 49 -17.29 -13.15 7.11
C ILE A 49 -18.14 -11.89 6.90
N LEU A 50 -18.62 -11.27 7.97
CA LEU A 50 -19.50 -10.11 7.91
C LEU A 50 -18.76 -8.85 7.41
N SER A 51 -17.55 -8.61 7.91
CA SER A 51 -16.71 -7.49 7.46
C SER A 51 -16.26 -7.69 6.01
N CYS A 52 -15.84 -8.91 5.63
CA CYS A 52 -15.46 -9.24 4.26
C CYS A 52 -16.61 -9.05 3.27
N MET A 53 -17.81 -9.55 3.59
CA MET A 53 -19.00 -9.34 2.75
C MET A 53 -19.30 -7.85 2.57
N THR A 54 -19.31 -7.10 3.68
CA THR A 54 -19.63 -5.66 3.67
C THR A 54 -18.63 -4.88 2.82
N ALA A 55 -17.34 -5.07 3.06
CA ALA A 55 -16.28 -4.38 2.33
C ALA A 55 -16.26 -4.72 0.84
N THR A 56 -16.40 -6.01 0.50
CA THR A 56 -16.37 -6.48 -0.90
C THR A 56 -17.58 -5.99 -1.68
N MET A 57 -18.78 -6.07 -1.09
CA MET A 57 -20.00 -5.55 -1.73
C MET A 57 -19.91 -4.04 -1.96
N LEU A 58 -19.42 -3.28 -0.97
CA LEU A 58 -19.29 -1.83 -1.08
C LEU A 58 -18.29 -1.46 -2.17
N LEU A 59 -17.13 -2.11 -2.21
CA LEU A 59 -16.14 -1.93 -3.26
C LEU A 59 -16.74 -2.19 -4.64
N GLN A 60 -17.40 -3.32 -4.84
CA GLN A 60 -18.00 -3.71 -6.14
C GLN A 60 -19.10 -2.76 -6.59
N PHE A 61 -19.94 -2.27 -5.67
CA PHE A 61 -21.01 -1.32 -6.02
C PHE A 61 -20.44 0.05 -6.43
N ILE A 62 -19.35 0.50 -5.80
CA ILE A 62 -18.68 1.76 -6.13
C ILE A 62 -17.88 1.63 -7.45
N GLU A 63 -17.24 0.47 -7.65
CA GLU A 63 -16.44 0.14 -8.83
C GLU A 63 -17.24 0.22 -10.13
N ASN A 64 -18.44 -0.38 -10.16
CA ASN A 64 -19.22 -0.51 -11.39
C ASN A 64 -19.73 0.81 -12.00
N GLY A 65 -19.36 1.97 -11.44
CA GLY A 65 -19.59 3.32 -11.98
C GLY A 65 -21.05 3.78 -12.01
N GLN A 66 -21.99 2.86 -11.81
CA GLN A 66 -23.43 3.10 -11.88
C GLN A 66 -24.00 3.67 -10.59
N ILE A 67 -23.32 3.44 -9.45
CA ILE A 67 -23.84 3.78 -8.13
C ILE A 67 -22.82 4.65 -7.39
N PRO A 68 -23.12 5.94 -7.15
CA PRO A 68 -22.29 6.78 -6.28
C PRO A 68 -22.13 6.14 -4.89
N ILE A 69 -20.95 6.29 -4.28
CA ILE A 69 -20.62 5.74 -2.94
C ILE A 69 -21.72 5.95 -1.90
N ARG A 70 -22.38 7.12 -1.90
CA ARG A 70 -23.55 7.44 -1.07
C ARG A 70 -24.68 6.42 -1.21
N LYS A 71 -25.09 6.10 -2.44
CA LYS A 71 -26.18 5.16 -2.72
C LYS A 71 -25.76 3.73 -2.43
N ALA A 72 -24.53 3.36 -2.77
CA ALA A 72 -23.98 2.01 -2.50
C ALA A 72 -24.02 1.71 -1.00
N ALA A 73 -23.54 2.66 -0.19
CA ALA A 73 -23.55 2.55 1.25
C ALA A 73 -24.98 2.59 1.85
N GLU A 74 -25.90 3.40 1.28
CA GLU A 74 -27.32 3.36 1.68
C GLU A 74 -27.96 1.99 1.42
N ILE A 75 -27.67 1.35 0.28
CA ILE A 75 -28.16 -0.01 -0.02
C ILE A 75 -27.64 -0.99 1.02
N ILE A 76 -26.33 -1.01 1.26
CA ILE A 76 -25.71 -1.93 2.23
C ILE A 76 -26.25 -1.70 3.65
N MET A 77 -26.38 -0.45 4.07
CA MET A 77 -26.96 -0.07 5.36
C MET A 77 -28.40 -0.58 5.51
N ASN A 78 -29.18 -0.62 4.44
CA ASN A 78 -30.57 -1.09 4.47
C ASN A 78 -30.71 -2.62 4.25
N SER A 79 -29.72 -3.27 3.64
CA SER A 79 -29.75 -4.70 3.29
C SER A 79 -29.08 -5.60 4.33
N LEU A 80 -28.01 -5.13 4.99
CA LEU A 80 -27.35 -5.94 6.01
C LEU A 80 -28.24 -6.06 7.25
N PRO A 81 -28.47 -7.28 7.76
CA PRO A 81 -29.38 -7.48 8.87
C PRO A 81 -28.83 -6.85 10.16
N VAL A 82 -29.63 -6.88 11.24
CA VAL A 82 -29.19 -6.47 12.58
C VAL A 82 -29.10 -7.67 13.49
N CYS A 83 -28.16 -7.65 14.43
CA CYS A 83 -28.07 -8.68 15.46
C CYS A 83 -29.37 -8.71 16.27
N LYS A 84 -30.15 -9.80 16.21
CA LYS A 84 -31.45 -9.89 16.91
C LYS A 84 -31.34 -9.73 18.42
N VAL A 85 -30.21 -10.13 19.01
CA VAL A 85 -29.97 -10.06 20.46
C VAL A 85 -29.48 -8.68 20.88
N ARG A 86 -28.47 -8.14 20.19
CA ARG A 86 -27.81 -6.87 20.57
C ARG A 86 -28.39 -5.63 19.90
N ARG A 87 -29.26 -5.78 18.89
CA ARG A 87 -29.87 -4.72 18.06
C ARG A 87 -28.87 -3.74 17.41
N ILE A 88 -27.62 -4.16 17.26
CA ILE A 88 -26.54 -3.43 16.58
C ILE A 88 -26.28 -4.01 15.18
N SER A 89 -25.63 -3.22 14.32
CA SER A 89 -25.26 -3.65 12.97
C SER A 89 -24.38 -4.90 13.02
N TYR A 90 -24.50 -5.78 12.03
CA TYR A 90 -23.61 -6.93 11.90
C TYR A 90 -22.19 -6.52 11.47
N SER A 91 -22.04 -5.34 10.89
CA SER A 91 -20.73 -4.77 10.56
C SER A 91 -20.84 -3.26 10.44
N THR A 92 -19.78 -2.58 10.83
CA THR A 92 -19.53 -1.15 10.62
C THR A 92 -18.52 -0.98 9.49
N PHE A 93 -18.47 0.20 8.90
CA PHE A 93 -17.52 0.48 7.81
C PHE A 93 -17.17 1.96 7.69
N SER A 94 -15.97 2.21 7.16
CA SER A 94 -15.54 3.48 6.60
C SER A 94 -15.05 3.22 5.18
N ALA A 95 -15.54 3.98 4.21
CA ALA A 95 -15.14 3.85 2.81
C ALA A 95 -14.81 5.20 2.20
N ILE A 96 -13.83 5.20 1.30
CA ILE A 96 -13.38 6.38 0.57
C ILE A 96 -13.29 6.08 -0.92
N ASP A 97 -13.78 7.02 -1.72
CA ASP A 97 -13.63 7.09 -3.17
C ASP A 97 -12.94 8.42 -3.49
N CYS A 98 -11.70 8.36 -3.99
CA CYS A 98 -10.85 9.52 -4.20
C CYS A 98 -10.07 9.47 -5.51
N ASP A 99 -9.65 10.63 -5.99
CA ASP A 99 -8.89 10.78 -7.23
C ASP A 99 -7.55 11.52 -7.06
N ASP A 100 -6.68 11.40 -8.06
CA ASP A 100 -5.37 12.07 -8.10
C ASP A 100 -5.47 13.61 -8.21
N TYR A 101 -6.69 14.15 -8.32
CA TYR A 101 -6.98 15.59 -8.29
C TYR A 101 -7.39 16.05 -6.88
N GLY A 102 -7.41 15.15 -5.89
CA GLY A 102 -7.71 15.44 -4.49
C GLY A 102 -9.20 15.55 -4.19
N ASN A 103 -10.09 15.15 -5.11
CA ASN A 103 -11.50 15.02 -4.75
C ASN A 103 -11.66 13.72 -3.97
N ALA A 104 -12.33 13.78 -2.82
CA ALA A 104 -12.62 12.57 -2.03
C ALA A 104 -14.06 12.60 -1.51
N LYS A 105 -14.70 11.44 -1.54
CA LYS A 105 -15.99 11.19 -0.90
C LYS A 105 -15.80 10.09 0.13
N ILE A 106 -16.19 10.38 1.36
CA ILE A 106 -16.06 9.43 2.47
C ILE A 106 -17.47 9.11 2.97
N VAL A 107 -17.70 7.84 3.29
CA VAL A 107 -18.90 7.38 3.98
C VAL A 107 -18.51 6.57 5.20
N GLU A 108 -19.15 6.85 6.32
CA GLU A 108 -18.88 6.15 7.58
C GLU A 108 -20.17 5.74 8.26
N GLU A 109 -20.20 4.48 8.70
CA GLU A 109 -21.30 3.94 9.47
C GLU A 109 -20.76 3.10 10.63
N GLY A 110 -20.89 3.62 11.85
CA GLY A 110 -20.58 2.93 13.11
C GLY A 110 -19.10 2.83 13.49
N ASN A 111 -18.16 2.89 12.53
CA ASN A 111 -16.74 3.05 12.85
C ASN A 111 -16.46 4.38 13.55
N PRO A 112 -15.36 4.49 14.31
CA PRO A 112 -14.85 5.77 14.76
C PRO A 112 -14.70 6.77 13.61
N GLU A 113 -15.06 8.03 13.88
CA GLU A 113 -14.93 9.11 12.91
C GLU A 113 -13.47 9.30 12.48
N PHE A 114 -13.23 9.30 11.17
CA PHE A 114 -11.90 9.48 10.62
C PHE A 114 -11.21 10.75 11.12
N ILE A 115 -9.88 10.71 11.09
CA ILE A 115 -9.04 11.85 11.43
C ILE A 115 -8.44 12.38 10.13
N TRP A 116 -8.67 13.67 9.88
CA TRP A 116 -8.04 14.40 8.78
C TRP A 116 -6.98 15.33 9.35
N ILE A 117 -5.74 15.14 8.93
CA ILE A 117 -4.60 15.98 9.33
C ILE A 117 -4.06 16.70 8.10
N ARG A 118 -3.86 18.02 8.24
CA ARG A 118 -3.17 18.88 7.28
C ARG A 118 -2.18 19.73 8.05
N ASP A 119 -0.92 19.74 7.62
CA ASP A 119 0.14 20.55 8.26
C ASP A 119 0.20 20.36 9.80
N ASN A 120 -0.01 19.11 10.25
CA ASN A 120 -0.08 18.71 11.66
C ASN A 120 -1.27 19.29 12.46
N GLU A 121 -2.25 19.91 11.80
CA GLU A 121 -3.51 20.36 12.38
C GLU A 121 -4.65 19.40 12.03
N VAL A 122 -5.57 19.19 12.98
CA VAL A 122 -6.75 18.34 12.77
C VAL A 122 -7.86 19.17 12.13
N MET A 123 -8.29 18.73 10.95
CA MET A 123 -9.37 19.36 10.21
C MET A 123 -10.73 18.80 10.64
N THR A 124 -11.76 19.65 10.64
CA THR A 124 -13.14 19.28 10.95
C THR A 124 -14.04 19.51 9.73
N PRO A 125 -14.26 18.49 8.90
CA PRO A 125 -15.10 18.63 7.71
C PRO A 125 -16.59 18.60 8.05
N GLU A 126 -17.39 19.34 7.29
CA GLU A 126 -18.84 19.22 7.33
C GLU A 126 -19.31 17.88 6.71
N TYR A 127 -20.42 17.36 7.22
CA TYR A 127 -20.99 16.11 6.74
C TYR A 127 -22.52 16.13 6.64
N GLU A 128 -23.03 15.35 5.70
CA GLU A 128 -24.44 15.01 5.61
C GLU A 128 -24.72 13.74 6.43
N THR A 129 -25.81 13.72 7.20
CA THR A 129 -26.25 12.50 7.90
C THR A 129 -27.41 11.85 7.15
N ILE A 130 -27.26 10.57 6.83
CA ILE A 130 -28.30 9.76 6.19
C ILE A 130 -28.79 8.74 7.20
N GLN A 131 -30.09 8.74 7.48
CA GLN A 131 -30.71 7.76 8.35
C GLN A 131 -31.24 6.59 7.53
N SER A 132 -31.06 5.36 8.03
CA SER A 132 -31.60 4.16 7.36
C SER A 132 -33.13 4.18 7.35
N LYS A 133 -33.70 3.80 6.20
CA LYS A 133 -35.15 3.65 6.03
C LYS A 133 -35.66 2.38 6.73
N THR A 134 -34.86 1.32 6.72
CA THR A 134 -35.18 0.03 7.34
C THR A 134 -34.92 0.03 8.85
N PHE A 135 -33.83 0.67 9.29
CA PHE A 135 -33.33 0.61 10.67
C PHE A 135 -33.15 2.02 11.25
N LYS A 136 -34.19 2.56 11.89
CA LYS A 136 -34.21 3.96 12.39
C LYS A 136 -33.04 4.34 13.33
N ASN A 137 -32.38 3.37 13.96
CA ASN A 137 -31.22 3.61 14.83
C ASN A 137 -29.88 3.74 14.07
N ARG A 138 -29.83 3.41 12.78
CA ARG A 138 -28.62 3.50 11.96
C ARG A 138 -28.54 4.85 11.27
N LYS A 139 -27.36 5.46 11.36
CA LYS A 139 -27.02 6.73 10.72
C LYS A 139 -25.66 6.57 10.06
N MET A 140 -25.57 7.03 8.83
CA MET A 140 -24.33 7.10 8.08
C MET A 140 -23.96 8.56 7.88
N ARG A 141 -22.68 8.88 7.99
CA ARG A 141 -22.15 10.21 7.66
C ARG A 141 -21.52 10.19 6.27
N VAL A 142 -21.74 11.25 5.51
CA VAL A 142 -21.20 11.41 4.16
C VAL A 142 -20.44 12.72 4.07
N TYR A 143 -19.19 12.64 3.67
CA TYR A 143 -18.27 13.77 3.57
C TYR A 143 -17.87 13.97 2.11
N LYS A 144 -17.65 15.24 1.73
CA LYS A 144 -17.05 15.63 0.45
C LYS A 144 -15.87 16.52 0.74
N LEU A 145 -14.68 16.07 0.40
CA LEU A 145 -13.43 16.76 0.71
C LEU A 145 -12.70 17.18 -0.55
N LYS A 146 -11.97 18.29 -0.43
CA LYS A 146 -10.93 18.70 -1.38
C LYS A 146 -9.57 18.66 -0.67
N LEU A 147 -8.84 17.61 -0.98
CA LEU A 147 -7.55 17.27 -0.38
C LEU A 147 -6.41 17.98 -1.11
N LYS A 148 -5.34 18.24 -0.38
CA LYS A 148 -4.11 18.88 -0.85
C LYS A 148 -2.92 17.96 -0.64
N LEU A 149 -1.81 18.27 -1.30
CA LEU A 149 -0.52 17.65 -1.00
C LEU A 149 -0.18 17.90 0.48
N GLY A 150 0.27 16.87 1.19
CA GLY A 150 0.51 16.91 2.64
C GLY A 150 -0.63 16.32 3.47
N ASP A 151 -1.86 16.26 2.94
CA ASP A 151 -3.02 15.79 3.68
C ASP A 151 -2.91 14.30 4.02
N ARG A 152 -3.38 13.95 5.23
CA ARG A 152 -3.49 12.57 5.69
C ARG A 152 -4.90 12.28 6.18
N LEU A 153 -5.42 11.12 5.79
CA LEU A 153 -6.67 10.59 6.29
C LEU A 153 -6.39 9.29 7.04
N ILE A 154 -6.91 9.18 8.25
CA ILE A 154 -6.73 8.02 9.11
C ILE A 154 -8.10 7.46 9.45
N PHE A 155 -8.31 6.21 9.05
CA PHE A 155 -9.47 5.40 9.40
C PHE A 155 -9.04 4.31 10.38
N CYS A 156 -9.89 3.96 11.34
CA CYS A 156 -9.60 2.87 12.27
C CYS A 156 -10.87 2.14 12.68
N SER A 157 -10.72 0.89 13.12
CA SER A 157 -11.78 0.17 13.84
C SER A 157 -11.84 0.63 15.29
N ASP A 158 -12.91 0.22 15.98
CA ASP A 158 -13.10 0.63 17.37
C ASP A 158 -12.02 0.05 18.30
N GLY A 159 -11.38 -1.07 17.95
CA GLY A 159 -10.25 -1.66 18.66
C GLY A 159 -9.03 -0.75 18.82
N VAL A 160 -8.86 0.27 17.97
CA VAL A 160 -7.86 1.33 18.19
C VAL A 160 -8.35 2.31 19.25
N THR A 161 -9.55 2.87 19.09
CA THR A 161 -10.07 3.91 19.99
C THR A 161 -10.47 3.39 21.37
N GLN A 162 -10.82 2.11 21.48
CA GLN A 162 -11.17 1.44 22.73
C GLN A 162 -9.96 0.77 23.40
N ALA A 163 -8.76 0.89 22.82
CA ALA A 163 -7.55 0.33 23.41
C ALA A 163 -7.36 0.81 24.87
N GLY A 164 -7.13 -0.13 25.78
CA GLY A 164 -6.96 0.13 27.21
C GLY A 164 -8.25 0.41 27.99
N LEU A 165 -9.43 0.27 27.36
CA LEU A 165 -10.72 0.44 28.03
C LEU A 165 -10.85 -0.48 29.24
N GLY A 166 -11.29 0.08 30.37
CA GLY A 166 -11.37 -0.66 31.64
C GLY A 166 -10.02 -0.89 32.33
N GLY A 167 -8.91 -0.49 31.73
CA GLY A 167 -7.58 -0.48 32.34
C GLY A 167 -7.42 0.63 33.39
N GLY A 168 -6.48 0.45 34.32
CA GLY A 168 -6.28 1.38 35.45
C GLY A 168 -5.87 2.80 35.04
N ARG A 169 -5.16 2.97 33.91
CA ARG A 169 -4.69 4.28 33.40
C ARG A 169 -5.65 4.98 32.44
N LEU A 170 -6.42 4.23 31.64
CA LEU A 170 -7.33 4.77 30.63
C LEU A 170 -8.73 4.19 30.81
N LYS A 171 -9.45 4.66 31.84
CA LYS A 171 -10.79 4.14 32.18
C LYS A 171 -11.79 4.19 31.01
N LEU A 172 -11.56 5.06 30.02
CA LEU A 172 -12.46 5.29 28.89
C LEU A 172 -11.82 4.92 27.53
N GLY A 173 -10.69 4.20 27.52
CA GLY A 173 -9.91 3.88 26.33
C GLY A 173 -9.07 5.04 25.80
N LEU A 174 -8.32 4.79 24.71
CA LEU A 174 -7.51 5.80 24.00
C LEU A 174 -8.34 6.97 23.47
N ARG A 175 -9.54 6.66 22.97
CA ARG A 175 -10.47 7.57 22.28
C ARG A 175 -9.87 8.26 21.06
N ARG A 176 -10.70 9.04 20.37
CA ARG A 176 -10.28 9.83 19.22
C ARG A 176 -9.26 10.90 19.63
N GLU A 177 -9.45 11.52 20.79
CA GLU A 177 -8.57 12.59 21.28
C GLU A 177 -7.16 12.07 21.58
N GLY A 178 -7.03 10.90 22.22
CA GLY A 178 -5.73 10.31 22.49
C GLY A 178 -5.03 9.86 21.21
N LEU A 179 -5.77 9.31 20.24
CA LEU A 179 -5.22 8.96 18.93
C LEU A 179 -4.68 10.19 18.19
N ILE A 180 -5.39 11.32 18.23
CA ILE A 180 -4.94 12.59 17.63
C ILE A 180 -3.58 13.01 18.21
N VAL A 181 -3.41 12.96 19.53
CA VAL A 181 -2.16 13.35 20.19
C VAL A 181 -1.00 12.46 19.69
N LEU A 182 -1.20 11.14 19.68
CA LEU A 182 -0.19 10.18 19.19
C LEU A 182 0.20 10.44 17.72
N LEU A 183 -0.79 10.74 16.87
CA LEU A 183 -0.55 11.05 15.46
C LEU A 183 0.23 12.36 15.31
N GLN A 184 -0.16 13.42 16.02
CA GLN A 184 0.53 14.71 15.94
C GLN A 184 1.96 14.63 16.46
N ASP A 185 2.22 13.88 17.54
CA ASP A 185 3.57 13.63 18.03
C ASP A 185 4.43 12.92 16.98
N LYS A 186 3.89 11.83 16.38
CA LYS A 186 4.66 11.05 15.40
C LYS A 186 4.90 11.82 14.10
N LEU A 187 3.94 12.62 13.66
CA LEU A 187 4.06 13.45 12.46
C LEU A 187 5.01 14.64 12.66
N ARG A 188 5.16 15.17 13.88
CA ARG A 188 6.21 16.16 14.18
C ARG A 188 7.61 15.56 14.07
N GLU A 189 7.80 14.34 14.56
CA GLU A 189 9.09 13.63 14.51
C GLU A 189 9.44 13.20 13.07
N HIS A 190 8.46 12.66 12.33
CA HIS A 190 8.65 12.17 10.97
C HIS A 190 7.57 12.71 10.02
N PRO A 191 7.72 13.94 9.50
CA PRO A 191 6.70 14.57 8.64
C PRO A 191 6.46 13.86 7.30
N GLN A 192 7.36 12.97 6.89
CA GLN A 192 7.33 12.23 5.62
C GLN A 192 7.12 10.72 5.81
N ILE A 193 6.70 10.30 7.01
CA ILE A 193 6.38 8.90 7.34
C ILE A 193 5.38 8.34 6.32
N SER A 194 5.63 7.12 5.87
CA SER A 194 4.77 6.43 4.90
C SER A 194 3.44 6.01 5.55
N SER A 195 2.44 5.74 4.71
CA SER A 195 1.14 5.26 5.19
C SER A 195 1.30 3.93 5.94
N SER A 196 2.15 3.03 5.43
CA SER A 196 2.48 1.73 6.04
C SER A 196 3.10 1.85 7.44
N GLU A 197 4.13 2.68 7.58
CA GLU A 197 4.78 2.87 8.88
C GLU A 197 3.84 3.53 9.89
N LEU A 198 3.00 4.47 9.43
CA LEU A 198 2.05 5.15 10.30
C LEU A 198 0.90 4.23 10.74
N SER A 199 0.32 3.43 9.85
CA SER A 199 -0.69 2.44 10.22
C SER A 199 -0.13 1.39 11.18
N GLN A 200 1.08 0.91 10.92
CA GLN A 200 1.76 -0.05 11.80
C GLN A 200 2.06 0.56 13.17
N TYR A 201 2.45 1.83 13.22
CA TYR A 201 2.63 2.58 14.47
C TYR A 201 1.32 2.64 15.27
N ILE A 202 0.20 3.02 14.64
CA ILE A 202 -1.12 3.12 15.31
C ILE A 202 -1.52 1.78 15.93
N VAL A 203 -1.44 0.70 15.15
CA VAL A 203 -1.80 -0.66 15.60
C VAL A 203 -0.91 -1.12 16.76
N ASN A 204 0.39 -0.86 16.67
CA ASN A 204 1.33 -1.17 17.74
C ASN A 204 1.06 -0.35 19.01
N GLN A 205 0.71 0.93 18.89
CA GLN A 205 0.34 1.76 20.05
C GLN A 205 -0.92 1.24 20.73
N ALA A 206 -1.97 0.94 19.96
CA ALA A 206 -3.21 0.36 20.48
C ALA A 206 -2.93 -0.93 21.28
N ARG A 207 -2.10 -1.83 20.73
CA ARG A 207 -1.66 -3.03 21.47
C ARG A 207 -0.86 -2.69 22.73
N ASN A 208 0.08 -1.75 22.66
CA ASN A 208 0.97 -1.43 23.77
C ASN A 208 0.26 -0.73 24.94
N ILE A 209 -0.87 -0.08 24.66
CA ILE A 209 -1.74 0.54 25.66
C ILE A 209 -2.46 -0.51 26.52
N GLU A 210 -2.72 -1.71 25.96
CA GLU A 210 -3.31 -2.81 26.71
C GLU A 210 -2.43 -3.26 27.87
N THR A 211 -3.04 -3.56 29.02
CA THR A 211 -2.31 -3.84 30.26
C THR A 211 -1.39 -5.05 30.14
N ASP A 212 -1.83 -6.10 29.44
CA ASP A 212 -1.07 -7.31 29.15
C ASP A 212 -0.48 -7.33 27.73
N ARG A 213 -0.54 -6.19 27.01
CA ARG A 213 -0.09 -6.02 25.62
C ARG A 213 -0.72 -6.99 24.63
N ASN A 214 -1.88 -7.57 24.97
CA ASN A 214 -2.63 -8.45 24.10
C ASN A 214 -3.87 -7.72 23.58
N PRO A 215 -4.12 -7.70 22.25
CA PRO A 215 -5.31 -7.08 21.69
C PRO A 215 -6.60 -7.65 22.30
N LYS A 216 -7.42 -6.77 22.91
CA LYS A 216 -8.72 -7.14 23.49
C LYS A 216 -9.85 -7.11 22.47
N ASP A 217 -9.63 -6.45 21.35
CA ASP A 217 -10.44 -6.56 20.15
C ASP A 217 -9.57 -6.68 18.90
N ASP A 218 -10.20 -6.85 17.74
CA ASP A 218 -9.54 -6.70 16.46
C ASP A 218 -9.15 -5.21 16.25
N ILE A 219 -7.89 -4.98 15.90
CA ILE A 219 -7.30 -3.63 15.77
C ILE A 219 -6.94 -3.41 14.32
N SER A 220 -7.55 -2.40 13.69
CA SER A 220 -7.24 -2.04 12.31
C SER A 220 -7.04 -0.54 12.16
N ALA A 221 -6.00 -0.15 11.42
CA ALA A 221 -5.75 1.24 11.06
C ALA A 221 -5.35 1.35 9.58
N CYS A 222 -6.09 2.16 8.84
CA CYS A 222 -5.83 2.49 7.44
C CYS A 222 -5.43 3.96 7.34
N VAL A 223 -4.33 4.24 6.64
CA VAL A 223 -3.79 5.57 6.44
C VAL A 223 -3.73 5.86 4.95
N LEU A 224 -4.21 7.03 4.55
CA LEU A 224 -3.96 7.59 3.23
C LEU A 224 -3.12 8.84 3.36
N TYR A 225 -2.06 8.95 2.56
CA TYR A 225 -1.19 10.11 2.49
C TYR A 225 -1.12 10.65 1.07
N PHE A 226 -1.61 11.87 0.88
CA PHE A 226 -1.64 12.59 -0.40
C PHE A 226 -0.32 13.33 -0.58
N ARG A 227 0.54 12.84 -1.47
CA ARG A 227 1.90 13.39 -1.64
C ARG A 227 2.37 13.41 -3.08
N GLU A 228 3.52 14.04 -3.29
CA GLU A 228 4.21 13.92 -4.57
C GLU A 228 4.73 12.49 -4.75
N PRO A 229 4.57 11.91 -5.95
CA PRO A 229 5.03 10.55 -6.21
C PRO A 229 6.56 10.47 -6.10
N ARG A 230 7.04 9.51 -5.32
CA ARG A 230 8.43 9.06 -5.39
C ARG A 230 8.57 8.14 -6.59
N GLU A 231 9.16 8.64 -7.66
CA GLU A 231 9.32 7.88 -8.90
C GLU A 231 10.63 7.08 -8.89
N SER A 232 10.57 5.86 -9.44
CA SER A 232 11.72 5.03 -9.68
C SER A 232 11.72 4.42 -11.09
N LEU A 233 12.90 4.11 -11.59
CA LEU A 233 13.15 3.50 -12.88
C LEU A 233 14.07 2.30 -12.73
N ILE A 234 13.62 1.13 -13.16
CA ILE A 234 14.41 -0.11 -13.16
C ILE A 234 14.67 -0.51 -14.60
N PHE A 235 15.94 -0.59 -14.98
CA PHE A 235 16.35 -1.06 -16.31
C PHE A 235 16.86 -2.50 -16.20
N THR A 236 16.21 -3.42 -16.90
CA THR A 236 16.64 -4.82 -17.00
C THR A 236 16.61 -5.36 -18.43
N GLY A 237 17.70 -6.01 -18.83
CA GLY A 237 17.93 -6.49 -20.20
C GLY A 237 18.30 -5.36 -21.18
N PRO A 238 19.24 -5.56 -22.11
CA PRO A 238 19.52 -4.56 -23.14
C PRO A 238 18.38 -4.50 -24.19
N PRO A 239 18.23 -3.37 -24.90
CA PRO A 239 17.26 -3.21 -25.99
C PRO A 239 17.52 -4.17 -27.14
N TYR A 240 16.47 -4.60 -27.86
CA TYR A 240 16.63 -5.52 -29.00
C TYR A 240 17.53 -4.94 -30.11
N HIS A 241 17.34 -3.66 -30.45
CA HIS A 241 18.13 -2.96 -31.45
C HIS A 241 19.24 -2.13 -30.81
N GLN A 242 20.49 -2.53 -31.04
CA GLN A 242 21.68 -1.85 -30.48
C GLN A 242 21.81 -0.37 -30.92
N GLN A 243 21.22 0.00 -32.06
CA GLN A 243 21.18 1.38 -32.54
C GLN A 243 20.43 2.31 -31.58
N LYS A 244 19.55 1.77 -30.73
CA LYS A 244 18.79 2.51 -29.72
C LYS A 244 19.45 2.53 -28.35
N ASP A 245 20.62 1.91 -28.17
CA ASP A 245 21.30 1.87 -26.87
C ASP A 245 21.54 3.28 -26.31
N ALA A 246 22.04 4.20 -27.14
CA ALA A 246 22.27 5.60 -26.77
C ALA A 246 20.99 6.36 -26.39
N GLU A 247 19.88 6.07 -27.07
CA GLU A 247 18.57 6.68 -26.80
C GLU A 247 18.06 6.27 -25.41
N TYR A 248 18.04 4.96 -25.14
CA TYR A 248 17.57 4.43 -23.86
C TYR A 248 18.52 4.75 -22.70
N ALA A 249 19.83 4.82 -22.94
CA ALA A 249 20.79 5.28 -21.95
C ALA A 249 20.54 6.74 -21.54
N LYS A 250 20.29 7.63 -22.51
CA LYS A 250 19.91 9.02 -22.24
C LYS A 250 18.56 9.13 -21.52
N MET A 251 17.58 8.32 -21.91
CA MET A 251 16.27 8.29 -21.23
C MET A 251 16.42 7.87 -19.76
N PHE A 252 17.26 6.87 -19.49
CA PHE A 252 17.59 6.43 -18.15
C PHE A 252 18.36 7.50 -17.36
N ASP A 253 19.35 8.16 -17.97
CA ASP A 253 20.14 9.20 -17.29
C ASP A 253 19.30 10.43 -16.90
N ASN A 254 18.46 10.89 -17.83
CA ASN A 254 17.58 12.06 -17.67
C ASN A 254 16.41 11.83 -16.70
N PHE A 255 16.18 10.59 -16.25
CA PHE A 255 15.14 10.30 -15.27
C PHE A 255 15.52 10.90 -13.90
N LYS A 256 14.63 11.75 -13.37
CA LYS A 256 14.88 12.53 -12.13
C LYS A 256 14.66 11.75 -10.84
N GLY A 257 13.99 10.60 -10.90
CA GLY A 257 13.72 9.74 -9.75
C GLY A 257 14.86 8.76 -9.44
N LYS A 258 14.60 7.82 -8.52
CA LYS A 258 15.55 6.77 -8.16
C LYS A 258 15.78 5.82 -9.33
N LYS A 259 17.02 5.38 -9.53
CA LYS A 259 17.44 4.57 -10.69
C LYS A 259 18.08 3.26 -10.23
N ALA A 260 17.62 2.15 -10.77
CA ALA A 260 18.21 0.84 -10.55
C ALA A 260 18.47 0.11 -11.86
N ILE A 261 19.54 -0.69 -11.90
CA ILE A 261 19.89 -1.56 -13.01
C ILE A 261 19.93 -3.00 -12.52
N CYS A 262 19.17 -3.87 -13.17
CA CYS A 262 19.19 -5.31 -12.90
C CYS A 262 19.71 -6.05 -14.14
N GLY A 263 21.01 -6.36 -14.13
CA GLY A 263 21.68 -7.11 -15.19
C GLY A 263 23.05 -6.55 -15.56
N GLY A 264 24.07 -7.43 -15.58
CA GLY A 264 25.42 -7.03 -15.94
C GLY A 264 25.55 -6.50 -17.37
N THR A 265 24.83 -7.09 -18.33
CA THR A 265 24.83 -6.60 -19.73
C THR A 265 24.11 -5.27 -19.90
N THR A 266 23.06 -5.02 -19.13
CA THR A 266 22.41 -3.70 -19.08
C THR A 266 23.32 -2.66 -18.42
N ALA A 267 23.98 -3.02 -17.33
CA ALA A 267 24.95 -2.14 -16.68
C ALA A 267 26.09 -1.76 -17.64
N ASN A 268 26.66 -2.74 -18.36
CA ASN A 268 27.72 -2.48 -19.34
C ASN A 268 27.25 -1.58 -20.50
N LEU A 269 26.00 -1.70 -20.93
CA LEU A 269 25.41 -0.81 -21.93
C LEU A 269 25.39 0.63 -21.42
N ILE A 270 24.83 0.86 -20.23
CA ILE A 270 24.75 2.19 -19.64
C ILE A 270 26.15 2.76 -19.40
N SER A 271 27.07 1.92 -18.91
CA SER A 271 28.48 2.28 -18.69
C SER A 271 29.15 2.78 -19.97
N ARG A 272 28.97 2.06 -21.08
CA ARG A 272 29.53 2.43 -22.39
C ARG A 272 28.93 3.72 -22.95
N GLU A 273 27.61 3.86 -22.89
CA GLU A 273 26.91 5.00 -23.51
C GLU A 273 27.04 6.31 -22.71
N LEU A 274 27.19 6.21 -21.39
CA LEU A 274 27.33 7.38 -20.50
C LEU A 274 28.78 7.66 -20.08
N ASP A 275 29.73 6.82 -20.50
CA ASP A 275 31.15 6.87 -20.10
C ASP A 275 31.34 6.86 -18.57
N ARG A 276 30.61 5.96 -17.89
CA ARG A 276 30.65 5.80 -16.43
C ARG A 276 31.12 4.41 -16.04
N PRO A 277 32.27 4.24 -15.35
CA PRO A 277 32.78 2.93 -14.99
C PRO A 277 31.90 2.24 -13.93
N ILE A 278 31.78 0.92 -14.02
CA ILE A 278 31.13 0.09 -13.01
C ILE A 278 32.20 -0.39 -12.02
N THR A 279 31.93 -0.23 -10.73
CA THR A 279 32.77 -0.79 -9.66
C THR A 279 31.99 -1.90 -8.97
N MET A 280 32.62 -3.06 -8.80
CA MET A 280 31.99 -4.16 -8.06
C MET A 280 32.17 -3.95 -6.56
N ASP A 281 31.11 -4.18 -5.80
CA ASP A 281 31.22 -4.23 -4.35
C ASP A 281 32.04 -5.47 -3.99
N THR A 282 33.15 -5.27 -3.28
CA THR A 282 34.05 -6.35 -2.85
C THR A 282 33.65 -6.94 -1.50
N THR A 283 32.56 -6.44 -0.90
CA THR A 283 32.01 -7.01 0.32
C THR A 283 31.40 -8.40 0.07
N ILE A 284 31.63 -9.31 1.01
CA ILE A 284 31.12 -10.70 0.94
C ILE A 284 29.59 -10.64 0.91
N SER A 285 28.97 -11.14 -0.16
CA SER A 285 27.52 -11.21 -0.23
C SER A 285 27.00 -12.28 0.73
N ILE A 286 25.99 -11.93 1.54
CA ILE A 286 25.30 -12.89 2.39
C ILE A 286 24.31 -13.68 1.51
N GLY A 287 24.62 -14.96 1.26
CA GLY A 287 23.73 -15.90 0.58
C GLY A 287 24.18 -16.32 -0.81
N LYS A 288 23.24 -16.80 -1.64
CA LYS A 288 23.49 -17.35 -2.99
C LYS A 288 23.46 -16.30 -4.12
N LEU A 289 23.22 -15.03 -3.80
CA LEU A 289 23.13 -13.96 -4.79
C LEU A 289 24.49 -13.26 -4.95
N PRO A 290 24.85 -12.83 -6.17
CA PRO A 290 26.03 -11.99 -6.39
C PRO A 290 25.97 -10.67 -5.61
N ALA A 291 27.14 -10.08 -5.36
CA ALA A 291 27.24 -8.76 -4.77
C ALA A 291 26.62 -7.68 -5.68
N CYS A 292 26.26 -6.56 -5.08
CA CYS A 292 25.84 -5.38 -5.84
C CYS A 292 27.05 -4.75 -6.54
N SER A 293 26.76 -3.91 -7.54
CA SER A 293 27.74 -3.03 -8.14
C SER A 293 27.36 -1.57 -7.90
N PHE A 294 28.29 -0.66 -8.13
CA PHE A 294 28.09 0.77 -8.07
C PHE A 294 28.42 1.42 -9.41
N MET A 295 27.61 2.40 -9.78
CA MET A 295 27.78 3.26 -10.94
C MET A 295 27.30 4.64 -10.56
N ASP A 296 28.04 5.68 -10.96
CA ASP A 296 27.64 7.06 -10.66
C ASP A 296 26.31 7.42 -11.33
N GLY A 297 25.43 8.07 -10.57
CA GLY A 297 24.06 8.38 -10.96
C GLY A 297 23.07 7.20 -10.97
N VAL A 298 23.42 6.05 -10.37
CA VAL A 298 22.54 4.88 -10.19
C VAL A 298 22.50 4.45 -8.73
N ASP A 299 21.31 4.37 -8.13
CA ASP A 299 21.13 4.04 -6.72
C ASP A 299 21.39 2.56 -6.39
N LEU A 300 21.13 1.65 -7.34
CA LEU A 300 21.29 0.22 -7.14
C LEU A 300 21.64 -0.51 -8.45
N VAL A 301 22.76 -1.23 -8.48
CA VAL A 301 23.11 -2.14 -9.58
C VAL A 301 23.21 -3.57 -9.05
N THR A 302 22.49 -4.49 -9.67
CA THR A 302 22.45 -5.91 -9.29
C THR A 302 22.69 -6.83 -10.49
N GLU A 303 22.82 -8.14 -10.22
CA GLU A 303 22.61 -9.18 -11.24
C GLU A 303 21.21 -8.98 -11.88
N GLY A 304 20.92 -9.60 -13.01
CA GLY A 304 19.61 -9.52 -13.64
C GLY A 304 18.62 -10.50 -13.01
N ILE A 305 18.50 -11.65 -13.65
CA ILE A 305 17.33 -12.52 -13.51
C ILE A 305 17.26 -13.22 -12.15
N LEU A 306 18.41 -13.56 -11.54
CA LEU A 306 18.45 -14.23 -10.24
C LEU A 306 17.95 -13.29 -9.14
N THR A 307 18.41 -12.02 -9.17
CA THR A 307 17.99 -11.00 -8.21
C THR A 307 16.49 -10.71 -8.36
N LEU A 308 15.99 -10.58 -9.59
CA LEU A 308 14.56 -10.36 -9.84
C LEU A 308 13.70 -11.53 -9.36
N THR A 309 14.13 -12.77 -9.61
CA THR A 309 13.42 -13.97 -9.14
C THR A 309 13.33 -13.99 -7.62
N LYS A 310 14.45 -13.73 -6.93
CA LYS A 310 14.46 -13.72 -5.47
C LYS A 310 13.68 -12.55 -4.87
N THR A 311 13.69 -11.40 -5.55
CA THR A 311 12.90 -10.23 -5.18
C THR A 311 11.40 -10.53 -5.23
N LEU A 312 10.94 -11.26 -6.26
CA LEU A 312 9.55 -11.71 -6.34
C LEU A 312 9.18 -12.59 -5.14
N GLU A 313 10.01 -13.57 -4.80
CA GLU A 313 9.77 -14.44 -3.64
C GLU A 313 9.64 -13.65 -2.33
N TYR A 314 10.52 -12.66 -2.12
CA TYR A 314 10.49 -11.81 -0.93
C TYR A 314 9.26 -10.90 -0.88
N LEU A 315 8.86 -10.33 -2.02
CA LEU A 315 7.64 -9.52 -2.12
C LEU A 315 6.39 -10.36 -1.83
N GLU A 316 6.30 -11.57 -2.37
CA GLU A 316 5.19 -12.50 -2.11
C GLU A 316 5.14 -12.90 -0.64
N ALA A 317 6.30 -13.24 -0.03
CA ALA A 317 6.41 -13.58 1.38
C ALA A 317 6.18 -12.40 2.33
N GLY A 318 6.36 -11.15 1.88
CA GLY A 318 6.32 -9.97 2.75
C GLY A 318 7.56 -9.85 3.63
N THR A 319 8.69 -10.41 3.19
CA THR A 319 9.96 -10.31 3.91
C THR A 319 10.72 -9.08 3.43
N SER A 320 10.73 -8.03 4.26
CA SER A 320 11.66 -6.91 4.16
C SER A 320 12.90 -7.18 5.03
N ASP A 321 13.98 -6.42 4.84
CA ASP A 321 15.17 -6.42 5.72
C ASP A 321 16.11 -7.63 5.64
N ILE A 322 16.19 -8.25 4.46
CA ILE A 322 17.29 -9.17 4.14
C ILE A 322 18.45 -8.38 3.55
N ASP A 323 19.62 -8.46 4.17
CA ASP A 323 20.82 -7.77 3.69
C ASP A 323 21.50 -8.52 2.54
N ASN A 324 20.84 -8.54 1.38
CA ASN A 324 21.38 -9.03 0.12
C ASN A 324 20.85 -8.19 -1.07
N ALA A 325 21.34 -8.45 -2.29
CA ALA A 325 20.96 -7.70 -3.48
C ALA A 325 19.43 -7.67 -3.74
N ALA A 326 18.74 -8.78 -3.48
CA ALA A 326 17.29 -8.87 -3.65
C ALA A 326 16.53 -8.11 -2.56
N GLY A 327 16.96 -8.18 -1.30
CA GLY A 327 16.36 -7.40 -0.21
C GLY A 327 16.57 -5.89 -0.37
N LYS A 328 17.74 -5.48 -0.88
CA LYS A 328 18.00 -4.09 -1.29
C LYS A 328 17.05 -3.66 -2.42
N LEU A 329 16.80 -4.53 -3.41
CA LEU A 329 15.83 -4.25 -4.47
C LEU A 329 14.38 -4.21 -3.95
N VAL A 330 13.99 -5.08 -3.01
CA VAL A 330 12.69 -5.00 -2.33
C VAL A 330 12.53 -3.64 -1.65
N LYS A 331 13.52 -3.22 -0.86
CA LYS A 331 13.48 -1.92 -0.18
C LYS A 331 13.39 -0.76 -1.17
N PHE A 332 14.17 -0.80 -2.25
CA PHE A 332 14.12 0.18 -3.34
C PHE A 332 12.71 0.29 -3.94
N LEU A 333 12.04 -0.84 -4.21
CA LEU A 333 10.70 -0.89 -4.77
C LEU A 333 9.65 -0.40 -3.76
N LEU A 334 9.74 -0.79 -2.49
CA LEU A 334 8.78 -0.40 -1.45
C LEU A 334 8.90 1.08 -1.05
N ASP A 335 10.10 1.67 -1.14
CA ASP A 335 10.33 3.11 -0.92
C ASP A 335 9.76 3.99 -2.03
N SER A 336 9.41 3.40 -3.17
CA SER A 336 8.92 4.08 -4.37
C SER A 336 7.40 3.98 -4.48
N ASP A 337 6.78 4.96 -5.13
CA ASP A 337 5.33 5.06 -5.34
C ASP A 337 4.94 4.70 -6.77
N CYS A 338 5.67 5.30 -7.72
CA CYS A 338 5.56 5.07 -9.14
C CYS A 338 6.82 4.34 -9.61
N ILE A 339 6.65 3.13 -10.12
CA ILE A 339 7.74 2.25 -10.50
C ILE A 339 7.67 2.01 -12.01
N ASN A 340 8.68 2.48 -12.72
CA ASN A 340 8.78 2.31 -14.17
C ASN A 340 9.79 1.20 -14.47
N PHE A 341 9.36 0.18 -15.21
CA PHE A 341 10.24 -0.88 -15.68
C PHE A 341 10.57 -0.66 -17.15
N MET A 342 11.86 -0.54 -17.45
CA MET A 342 12.43 -0.60 -18.80
C MET A 342 12.94 -2.02 -19.03
N VAL A 343 12.21 -2.79 -19.84
CA VAL A 343 12.49 -4.22 -20.06
C VAL A 343 12.99 -4.44 -21.49
N GLY A 344 14.29 -4.66 -21.62
CA GLY A 344 14.93 -4.95 -22.90
C GLY A 344 14.74 -6.40 -23.35
N ALA A 345 14.58 -6.57 -24.67
CA ALA A 345 14.36 -7.86 -25.32
C ALA A 345 15.62 -8.48 -25.99
N LYS A 346 16.84 -8.01 -25.69
CA LYS A 346 18.08 -8.62 -26.23
C LYS A 346 18.40 -9.94 -25.53
N LEU A 347 18.72 -10.96 -26.33
CA LEU A 347 19.23 -12.26 -25.87
C LEU A 347 20.68 -12.13 -25.40
N ASN A 348 21.03 -12.79 -24.28
CA ASN A 348 22.41 -12.90 -23.81
C ASN A 348 23.15 -13.95 -24.64
N GLN A 349 24.09 -13.52 -25.49
CA GLN A 349 24.85 -14.43 -26.37
C GLN A 349 25.86 -15.33 -25.61
N ALA A 350 26.22 -15.00 -24.38
CA ALA A 350 27.20 -15.75 -23.57
C ALA A 350 26.67 -17.05 -22.93
N HIS A 351 25.35 -17.29 -22.98
CA HIS A 351 24.68 -18.49 -22.46
C HIS A 351 23.73 -19.08 -23.51
N TYR A 352 24.24 -19.30 -24.73
CA TYR A 352 23.44 -19.85 -25.83
C TYR A 352 23.35 -21.38 -25.74
N ASP A 353 22.28 -21.89 -25.14
CA ASP A 353 21.79 -23.25 -25.39
C ASP A 353 20.64 -23.15 -26.43
N PRO A 354 20.78 -23.73 -27.63
CA PRO A 354 19.79 -23.65 -28.72
C PRO A 354 18.38 -24.15 -28.38
N ALA A 355 18.18 -24.79 -27.22
CA ALA A 355 16.88 -25.21 -26.70
C ALA A 355 16.09 -24.11 -25.97
N LEU A 356 16.67 -22.94 -25.65
CA LEU A 356 16.00 -21.92 -24.82
C LEU A 356 15.79 -20.55 -25.52
N PRO A 357 14.61 -20.31 -26.14
CA PRO A 357 14.05 -18.96 -26.28
C PRO A 357 13.55 -18.38 -24.93
N ILE A 358 13.89 -19.02 -23.81
CA ILE A 358 13.17 -18.95 -22.54
C ILE A 358 13.59 -17.73 -21.69
N GLU A 359 14.81 -17.18 -21.82
CA GLU A 359 15.30 -16.16 -20.88
C GLU A 359 14.54 -14.82 -20.98
N ILE A 360 14.16 -14.39 -22.19
CA ILE A 360 13.33 -13.18 -22.39
C ILE A 360 11.92 -13.42 -21.86
N GLU A 361 11.35 -14.59 -22.11
CA GLU A 361 10.02 -14.95 -21.59
C GLU A 361 10.03 -15.02 -20.06
N ILE A 362 11.08 -15.58 -19.45
CA ILE A 362 11.28 -15.58 -18.00
C ILE A 362 11.31 -14.14 -17.48
N ARG A 363 12.13 -13.24 -18.06
CA ARG A 363 12.22 -11.85 -17.60
C ARG A 363 10.88 -11.13 -17.69
N LYS A 364 10.19 -11.23 -18.84
CA LYS A 364 8.86 -10.63 -19.04
C LYS A 364 7.85 -11.18 -18.02
N ASN A 365 7.83 -12.49 -17.79
CA ASN A 365 6.92 -13.12 -16.84
C ASN A 365 7.23 -12.73 -15.40
N ILE A 366 8.50 -12.65 -15.00
CA ILE A 366 8.90 -12.22 -13.67
C ILE A 366 8.50 -10.77 -13.42
N ILE A 367 8.77 -9.84 -14.36
CA ILE A 367 8.38 -8.43 -14.21
C ILE A 367 6.86 -8.29 -14.14
N LYS A 368 6.09 -9.05 -14.93
CA LYS A 368 4.63 -9.07 -14.82
C LYS A 368 4.15 -9.53 -13.43
N LYS A 369 4.75 -10.60 -12.88
CA LYS A 369 4.41 -11.09 -11.54
C LYS A 369 4.78 -10.06 -10.46
N ILE A 370 5.98 -9.49 -10.53
CA ILE A 370 6.42 -8.42 -9.61
C ILE A 370 5.45 -7.24 -9.67
N SER A 371 5.12 -6.77 -10.88
CA SER A 371 4.14 -5.69 -11.09
C SER A 371 2.80 -6.00 -10.42
N LYS A 372 2.29 -7.21 -10.59
CA LYS A 372 1.03 -7.64 -9.98
C LYS A 372 1.11 -7.63 -8.46
N VAL A 373 2.18 -8.17 -7.88
CA VAL A 373 2.37 -8.16 -6.41
C VAL A 373 2.48 -6.74 -5.87
N LEU A 374 3.24 -5.85 -6.54
CA LEU A 374 3.39 -4.44 -6.15
C LEU A 374 2.07 -3.67 -6.21
N GLN A 375 1.22 -3.95 -7.21
CA GLN A 375 -0.09 -3.34 -7.36
C GLN A 375 -1.10 -3.89 -6.35
N ASP A 376 -1.21 -5.21 -6.24
CA ASP A 376 -2.26 -5.89 -5.47
C ASP A 376 -1.98 -5.89 -3.95
N LYS A 377 -0.70 -6.05 -3.54
CA LYS A 377 -0.32 -6.20 -2.13
C LYS A 377 0.24 -4.92 -1.52
N TYR A 378 0.93 -4.09 -2.31
CA TYR A 378 1.64 -2.89 -1.82
C TYR A 378 1.09 -1.58 -2.41
N PHE A 379 -0.01 -1.65 -3.17
CA PHE A 379 -0.76 -0.50 -3.68
C PHE A 379 0.05 0.52 -4.51
N LYS A 380 1.14 0.07 -5.13
CA LYS A 380 2.05 0.88 -5.96
C LYS A 380 1.52 1.10 -7.37
N LYS A 381 1.95 2.19 -8.03
CA LYS A 381 1.71 2.41 -9.46
C LYS A 381 2.88 1.84 -10.25
N VAL A 382 2.61 0.90 -11.17
CA VAL A 382 3.66 0.24 -11.96
C VAL A 382 3.39 0.43 -13.44
N ASN A 383 4.40 0.90 -14.18
CA ASN A 383 4.39 1.02 -15.64
C ASN A 383 5.49 0.13 -16.23
N ILE A 384 5.20 -0.60 -17.30
CA ILE A 384 6.18 -1.46 -17.98
C ILE A 384 6.31 -1.01 -19.43
N GLN A 385 7.52 -0.64 -19.82
CA GLN A 385 7.92 -0.32 -21.18
C GLN A 385 8.83 -1.44 -21.71
N TYR A 386 8.43 -2.06 -22.82
CA TYR A 386 9.25 -3.06 -23.52
C TYR A 386 10.06 -2.39 -24.64
N MET A 387 11.32 -2.80 -24.81
CA MET A 387 12.31 -2.11 -25.66
C MET A 387 13.11 -3.02 -26.60
#